data_AF-A0A7R9UMR0-F1
#
_entry.id   AF-A0A7R9UMR0-F1
#
_cell.length_a   1.000
_cell.length_b   1.000
_cell.length_c   1.000
_cell.angle_alpha   90.00
_cell.angle_beta   90.00
_cell.angle_gamma   90.00
#
_symmetry.space_group_name_H-M   'P 1'
#
loop_
_entity.id
_entity.type
_entity.pdbx_description
1 polymer ?
#
loop_
_entity_poly.entity_id
_entity_poly.type
_entity_poly.pdbx_seq_one_letter_code
_entity_poly.pdbx_strand_id
1 'polypeptide(L)'
;FDFEALWLAVSSDHGTVHVFSLNPSSTVPVITGRSDPASVSKAADSEVAANTKSSLSFLSGVLPQSLMPKYISSQWSVAQFHTPGHPAVHSATRTICAFGSERNTLIVISSDGSFFKCSFDPQRGGECRRESFARYLQADDEERDL
;
A
#
# COMPACT_ATOMS: atom_id res chain seq x y z
N PHE A 1 -5.56 7.67 3.35
CA PHE A 1 -5.33 7.32 4.77
C PHE A 1 -6.54 6.55 5.27
N ASP A 2 -6.33 5.60 6.17
CA ASP A 2 -7.42 5.04 6.96
C ASP A 2 -7.85 6.03 8.06
N PHE A 3 -8.88 5.68 8.83
CA PHE A 3 -9.44 6.57 9.85
C PHE A 3 -8.47 6.84 11.01
N GLU A 4 -7.62 5.87 11.36
CA GLU A 4 -6.64 5.99 12.45
C GLU A 4 -5.29 6.58 11.96
N ALA A 5 -5.17 6.92 10.67
CA ALA A 5 -3.94 7.39 10.02
C ALA A 5 -2.73 6.46 10.24
N LEU A 6 -2.98 5.16 10.39
CA LEU A 6 -1.98 4.11 10.51
C LEU A 6 -1.60 3.53 9.14
N TRP A 7 -2.44 3.73 8.13
CA TRP A 7 -2.27 3.13 6.82
C TRP A 7 -2.45 4.15 5.69
N LEU A 8 -1.58 4.03 4.69
CA LEU A 8 -1.69 4.75 3.43
C LEU A 8 -1.95 3.74 2.31
N ALA A 9 -3.06 3.91 1.59
CA ALA A 9 -3.33 3.20 0.35
C ALA A 9 -3.05 4.14 -0.84
N VAL A 10 -2.39 3.61 -1.87
CA VAL A 10 -2.03 4.35 -3.09
C VAL A 10 -2.36 3.49 -4.30
N SER A 11 -3.13 4.02 -5.25
CA SER A 11 -3.34 3.39 -6.56
C SER A 11 -2.29 3.87 -7.57
N SER A 12 -1.84 2.96 -8.43
CA SER A 12 -0.99 3.25 -9.57
C SER A 12 -1.82 3.40 -10.85
N ASP A 13 -1.17 3.86 -11.91
CA ASP A 13 -1.68 3.83 -13.28
C ASP A 13 -1.69 2.41 -13.88
N HIS A 14 -0.94 1.48 -13.32
CA HIS A 14 -0.86 0.09 -13.80
C HIS A 14 -1.88 -0.86 -13.15
N GLY A 15 -2.94 -0.33 -12.54
CA GLY A 15 -4.00 -1.16 -11.95
C GLY A 15 -3.54 -1.92 -10.70
N THR A 16 -2.55 -1.39 -9.98
CA THR A 16 -2.13 -1.91 -8.67
C THR A 16 -2.48 -0.93 -7.56
N VAL A 17 -2.85 -1.45 -6.41
CA VAL A 17 -3.04 -0.68 -5.17
C VAL A 17 -2.07 -1.18 -4.13
N HIS A 18 -1.33 -0.28 -3.50
CA HIS A 18 -0.33 -0.57 -2.50
C HIS A 18 -0.74 -0.01 -1.14
N VAL A 19 -0.57 -0.79 -0.07
CA VAL A 19 -0.82 -0.40 1.32
C VAL A 19 0.51 -0.27 2.06
N PHE A 20 0.73 0.88 2.69
CA PHE A 20 1.91 1.16 3.48
C PHE A 20 1.50 1.40 4.94
N SER A 21 2.27 0.83 5.86
CA SER A 21 2.19 1.16 7.27
C SER A 21 2.80 2.54 7.52
N LEU A 22 2.08 3.40 8.22
CA LEU A 22 2.54 4.68 8.71
C LEU A 22 3.00 4.46 10.14
N ASN A 23 4.31 4.60 10.38
CA ASN A 23 4.83 4.49 11.73
C ASN A 23 4.63 5.84 12.46
N PRO A 24 3.73 5.96 13.44
CA PRO A 24 3.56 7.20 14.20
C PRO A 24 4.82 7.55 15.03
N SER A 25 5.70 6.58 15.24
CA SER A 25 6.95 6.74 16.00
C SER A 25 8.18 7.01 15.14
N SER A 26 8.07 7.09 13.80
CA SER A 26 9.15 7.66 13.00
C SER A 26 9.08 9.18 13.06
N THR A 27 9.45 9.73 14.22
CA THR A 27 9.88 11.11 14.31
C THR A 27 10.96 11.31 13.26
N VAL A 28 10.64 12.14 12.27
CA VAL A 28 11.67 12.89 11.53
C VAL A 28 12.70 13.39 12.56
N PRO A 29 14.02 13.23 12.34
CA PRO A 29 14.99 13.83 13.23
C PRO A 29 14.79 15.34 13.14
N VAL A 30 14.07 15.89 14.12
CA VAL A 30 14.02 17.32 14.37
C VAL A 30 15.47 17.71 14.62
N ILE A 31 16.05 18.47 13.69
CA ILE A 31 17.32 19.15 13.91
C ILE A 31 17.05 20.26 14.92
N THR A 32 16.90 19.89 16.19
CA THR A 32 17.01 20.82 17.31
C THR A 32 18.12 20.27 18.18
N GLY A 33 19.31 20.84 18.00
CA GLY A 33 20.40 20.58 18.92
C GLY A 33 20.01 21.06 20.31
N ARG A 34 19.87 20.12 21.25
CA ARG A 34 20.39 20.16 22.63
C ARG A 34 19.75 19.05 23.49
N SER A 35 20.62 18.17 23.98
CA SER A 35 20.61 17.42 25.25
C SER A 35 19.38 17.53 26.17
N ASP A 36 18.65 16.42 26.40
CA ASP A 36 18.75 15.55 27.60
C ASP A 36 17.53 14.60 27.76
N PRO A 37 17.63 13.50 28.54
CA PRO A 37 16.74 12.35 28.47
C PRO A 37 15.59 12.43 29.49
N ALA A 38 14.35 12.19 29.07
CA ALA A 38 13.25 11.90 29.99
C ALA A 38 12.21 10.96 29.35
N SER A 39 12.00 9.86 30.05
CA SER A 39 11.04 8.78 29.86
C SER A 39 9.59 9.25 29.66
N VAL A 40 8.94 8.75 28.60
CA VAL A 40 7.47 8.76 28.51
C VAL A 40 6.98 7.42 27.91
N SER A 41 6.37 6.62 28.80
CA SER A 41 5.23 5.72 28.60
C SER A 41 5.18 4.83 27.35
N LYS A 42 5.51 3.54 27.51
CA LYS A 42 5.03 2.45 26.64
C LYS A 42 3.50 2.33 26.81
N ALA A 43 2.75 2.95 25.91
CA ALA A 43 1.36 2.57 25.67
C ALA A 43 1.33 1.34 24.76
N ALA A 44 0.40 0.42 25.04
CA ALA A 44 0.30 -0.91 24.44
C ALA A 44 0.47 -0.89 22.91
N ASP A 45 1.56 -1.50 22.46
CA ASP A 45 1.93 -1.63 21.06
C ASP A 45 0.93 -2.60 20.39
N SER A 46 -0.06 -2.05 19.69
CA SER A 46 -0.65 -2.82 18.60
C SER A 46 0.46 -2.89 17.54
N GLU A 47 1.21 -3.99 17.54
CA GLU A 47 2.30 -4.26 16.61
C GLU A 47 1.76 -4.27 15.17
N VAL A 48 1.59 -3.07 14.61
CA VAL A 48 1.37 -2.86 13.18
C VAL A 48 2.68 -3.23 12.51
N ALA A 49 2.66 -4.18 11.57
CA ALA A 49 3.89 -4.56 10.90
C ALA A 49 4.56 -3.34 10.28
N ALA A 50 5.82 -3.12 10.63
CA ALA A 50 6.66 -2.19 9.91
C ALA A 50 6.79 -2.70 8.47
N ASN A 51 6.68 -1.81 7.47
CA ASN A 51 6.89 -2.16 6.07
C ASN A 51 8.15 -3.04 5.93
N THR A 52 7.96 -4.25 5.41
CA THR A 52 9.04 -5.21 5.16
C THR A 52 10.16 -4.52 4.40
N LYS A 53 11.39 -4.66 4.88
CA LYS A 53 12.57 -4.05 4.26
C LYS A 53 12.93 -4.76 2.96
N SER A 54 13.47 -3.99 2.01
CA SER A 54 13.86 -4.47 0.69
C SER A 54 14.73 -5.76 0.68
N SER A 55 14.48 -6.68 -0.26
CA SER A 55 15.15 -7.98 -0.57
C SER A 55 16.54 -7.72 -1.14
N LEU A 56 16.85 -6.46 -1.44
CA LEU A 56 18.22 -6.01 -1.66
C LEU A 56 19.08 -6.07 -0.38
N SER A 57 18.52 -6.44 0.77
CA SER A 57 19.28 -6.88 1.95
C SER A 57 20.16 -8.12 1.67
N PHE A 58 19.93 -8.90 0.61
CA PHE A 58 20.86 -9.96 0.22
C PHE A 58 22.28 -9.45 -0.11
N LEU A 59 22.44 -8.15 -0.44
CA LEU A 59 23.74 -7.51 -0.65
C LEU A 59 24.33 -6.85 0.61
N SER A 60 23.60 -6.83 1.74
CA SER A 60 24.10 -6.23 2.99
C SER A 60 25.27 -7.00 3.61
N GLY A 61 25.54 -8.22 3.14
CA GLY A 61 26.72 -9.00 3.54
C GLY A 61 27.94 -8.82 2.63
N VAL A 62 27.78 -8.21 1.45
CA VAL A 62 28.85 -8.11 0.42
C VAL A 62 29.28 -6.66 0.11
N LEU A 63 28.48 -5.66 0.48
CA LEU A 63 28.86 -4.25 0.32
C LEU A 63 29.08 -3.59 1.69
N PRO A 64 30.18 -2.83 1.88
CA PRO A 64 30.39 -2.10 3.12
C PRO A 64 29.28 -1.08 3.34
N GLN A 65 28.81 -0.96 4.58
CA GLN A 65 27.67 -0.12 4.99
C GLN A 65 27.79 1.36 4.57
N SER A 66 29.00 1.85 4.27
CA SER A 66 29.27 3.21 3.79
C SER A 66 28.92 3.44 2.31
N LEU A 67 28.77 2.38 1.51
CA LEU A 67 28.41 2.46 0.10
C LEU A 67 26.94 2.11 -0.18
N MET A 68 26.19 1.68 0.84
CA MET A 68 24.74 1.52 0.71
C MET A 68 24.07 2.90 0.74
N PRO A 69 23.46 3.35 -0.37
CA PRO A 69 22.73 4.59 -0.35
C PRO A 69 21.52 4.45 0.58
N LYS A 70 21.35 5.40 1.50
CA LYS A 70 20.27 5.42 2.51
C LYS A 70 18.85 5.36 1.91
N TYR A 71 18.70 5.66 0.63
CA TYR A 71 17.43 5.54 -0.10
C TYR A 71 17.14 4.13 -0.63
N ILE A 72 18.11 3.20 -0.59
CA ILE A 72 17.90 1.79 -0.97
C ILE A 72 17.19 1.00 0.14
N SER A 73 17.04 1.55 1.35
CA SER A 73 16.13 1.00 2.37
C SER A 73 14.67 1.36 2.11
N SER A 74 14.25 1.36 0.84
CA SER A 74 12.87 1.65 0.45
C SER A 74 11.95 0.68 1.18
N GLN A 75 10.97 1.25 1.89
CA GLN A 75 9.89 0.52 2.51
C GLN A 75 8.97 0.06 1.38
N TRP A 76 8.84 -1.25 1.16
CA TRP A 76 7.83 -1.73 0.23
C TRP A 76 6.48 -1.75 0.89
N SER A 77 5.42 -1.70 0.09
CA SER A 77 4.06 -1.88 0.59
C SER A 77 3.93 -3.16 1.40
N VAL A 78 3.31 -3.06 2.59
CA VAL A 78 2.87 -4.21 3.40
C VAL A 78 2.00 -5.12 2.56
N ALA A 79 1.02 -4.56 1.86
CA ALA A 79 0.12 -5.34 1.02
C ALA A 79 -0.13 -4.69 -0.33
N GLN A 80 -0.53 -5.51 -1.31
CA GLN A 80 -0.85 -5.04 -2.65
C GLN A 80 -2.05 -5.78 -3.25
N PHE A 81 -2.80 -5.09 -4.09
CA PHE A 81 -3.89 -5.69 -4.87
C PHE A 81 -3.69 -5.39 -6.35
N HIS A 82 -3.81 -6.41 -7.19
CA HIS A 82 -3.83 -6.26 -8.65
C HIS A 82 -5.25 -6.38 -9.18
N THR A 83 -5.69 -5.39 -9.95
CA THR A 83 -6.97 -5.47 -10.67
C THR A 83 -6.89 -6.58 -11.73
N PRO A 84 -7.74 -7.63 -11.67
CA PRO A 84 -7.68 -8.73 -12.63
C PRO A 84 -8.17 -8.31 -14.02
N GLY A 85 -7.50 -8.80 -15.07
CA GLY A 85 -8.12 -8.95 -16.38
C GLY A 85 -8.14 -7.73 -17.30
N HIS A 86 -6.97 -7.13 -17.58
CA HIS A 86 -6.84 -6.39 -18.84
C HIS A 86 -5.54 -6.70 -19.62
N PRO A 87 -5.36 -7.93 -20.12
CA PRO A 87 -4.39 -8.16 -21.18
C PRO A 87 -4.94 -7.53 -22.48
N ALA A 88 -4.20 -6.58 -23.05
CA ALA A 88 -4.29 -6.18 -24.46
C ALA A 88 -5.30 -5.10 -24.93
N VAL A 89 -5.57 -4.05 -24.15
CA VAL A 89 -5.86 -2.74 -24.76
C VAL A 89 -4.98 -1.74 -24.05
N HIS A 90 -4.34 -0.87 -24.81
CA HIS A 90 -3.36 0.14 -24.38
C HIS A 90 -3.90 1.21 -23.41
N SER A 91 -4.97 0.92 -22.68
CA SER A 91 -5.55 1.77 -21.67
C SER A 91 -5.13 1.25 -20.30
N ALA A 92 -4.17 1.94 -19.69
CA ALA A 92 -3.83 1.77 -18.29
C ALA A 92 -5.13 1.89 -17.46
N THR A 93 -5.57 0.81 -16.79
CA THR A 93 -6.79 0.83 -15.98
C THR A 93 -6.59 1.78 -14.81
N ARG A 94 -7.04 3.02 -14.96
CA ARG A 94 -7.01 3.99 -13.87
C ARG A 94 -7.89 3.49 -12.75
N THR A 95 -7.34 3.50 -11.54
CA THR A 95 -8.04 3.10 -10.33
C THR A 95 -7.95 4.19 -9.28
N ILE A 96 -9.00 4.27 -8.47
CA ILE A 96 -8.98 4.99 -7.20
C ILE A 96 -9.18 3.97 -6.08
N CYS A 97 -8.61 4.26 -4.91
CA CYS A 97 -8.75 3.40 -3.74
C CYS A 97 -9.12 4.20 -2.49
N ALA A 98 -9.83 3.54 -1.58
CA ALA A 98 -10.14 4.03 -0.25
C ALA A 98 -10.11 2.88 0.75
N PHE A 99 -9.99 3.18 2.05
CA PHE A 99 -10.23 2.17 3.08
C PHE A 99 -11.74 1.97 3.27
N GLY A 100 -12.15 0.72 3.40
CA GLY A 100 -13.54 0.37 3.73
C GLY A 100 -13.86 0.67 5.19
N SER A 101 -15.14 0.54 5.55
CA SER A 101 -15.60 0.69 6.93
C SER A 101 -15.16 -0.46 7.84
N GLU A 102 -14.92 -1.64 7.26
CA GLU A 102 -14.40 -2.80 7.99
C GLU A 102 -12.89 -2.70 8.17
N ARG A 103 -12.38 -3.16 9.32
CA ARG A 103 -10.94 -3.14 9.62
C ARG A 103 -10.16 -3.88 8.54
N ASN A 104 -9.04 -3.28 8.14
CA ASN A 104 -8.10 -3.85 7.17
C ASN A 104 -8.72 -4.18 5.80
N THR A 105 -9.69 -3.38 5.36
CA THR A 105 -10.31 -3.51 4.04
C THR A 105 -10.05 -2.30 3.15
N LEU A 106 -9.92 -2.56 1.85
CA LEU A 106 -9.81 -1.59 0.78
C LEU A 106 -11.03 -1.70 -0.12
N ILE A 107 -11.48 -0.56 -0.60
CA ILE A 107 -12.36 -0.43 -1.75
C ILE A 107 -11.51 0.07 -2.92
N VAL A 108 -11.58 -0.64 -4.06
CA VAL A 108 -10.90 -0.26 -5.29
C VAL A 108 -11.94 -0.10 -6.39
N ILE A 109 -11.96 1.05 -7.04
CA ILE A 109 -12.86 1.35 -8.15
C ILE A 109 -12.02 1.66 -9.37
N SER A 110 -12.32 0.97 -10.47
CA SER A 110 -11.64 1.11 -11.75
C SER A 110 -12.47 1.92 -12.74
N SER A 111 -11.80 2.55 -13.69
CA SER A 111 -12.43 3.35 -14.76
C SER A 111 -13.37 2.54 -15.67
N ASP A 112 -13.23 1.22 -15.72
CA ASP A 112 -14.16 0.29 -16.43
C ASP A 112 -15.42 -0.04 -15.61
N GLY A 113 -15.64 0.64 -14.47
CA GLY A 113 -16.78 0.40 -13.60
C GLY A 113 -16.63 -0.81 -12.68
N SER A 114 -15.47 -1.46 -12.65
CA SER A 114 -15.19 -2.55 -11.72
C SER A 114 -15.03 -2.02 -10.30
N PHE A 115 -15.72 -2.65 -9.35
CA PHE A 115 -15.66 -2.40 -7.92
C PHE A 115 -15.13 -3.65 -7.22
N PHE A 116 -14.12 -3.47 -6.37
CA PHE A 116 -13.56 -4.54 -5.55
C PHE A 116 -13.57 -4.13 -4.09
N LYS A 117 -13.97 -5.06 -3.23
CA LYS A 117 -13.65 -5.03 -1.80
C LYS A 117 -12.55 -6.05 -1.55
N CYS A 118 -11.45 -5.62 -0.96
CA CYS A 118 -10.30 -6.47 -0.67
C CYS A 118 -9.94 -6.36 0.81
N SER A 119 -9.55 -7.44 1.45
CA SER A 119 -8.92 -7.43 2.78
C SER A 119 -7.40 -7.55 2.63
N PHE A 120 -6.65 -7.00 3.58
CA PHE A 120 -5.21 -7.19 3.68
C PHE A 120 -4.82 -7.69 5.07
N ASP A 121 -3.77 -8.51 5.13
CA ASP A 121 -3.20 -8.96 6.40
C ASP A 121 -2.18 -7.92 6.90
N PRO A 122 -2.45 -7.19 7.99
CA PRO A 122 -1.55 -6.14 8.47
C PRO A 122 -0.26 -6.68 9.10
N GLN A 123 -0.18 -7.98 9.42
CA GLN A 123 1.00 -8.59 10.04
C GLN A 123 1.86 -9.32 9.01
N ARG A 124 1.24 -10.14 8.17
CA ARG A 124 1.94 -10.93 7.15
C ARG A 124 2.15 -10.15 5.86
N GLY A 125 1.27 -9.21 5.55
CA GLY A 125 1.30 -8.48 4.29
C GLY A 125 1.04 -9.37 3.07
N GLY A 126 1.54 -8.95 1.91
CA GLY A 126 1.46 -9.67 0.65
C GLY A 126 0.24 -9.30 -0.21
N GLU A 127 -0.25 -10.26 -1.00
CA GLU A 127 -1.39 -10.01 -1.88
C GLU A 127 -2.68 -9.88 -1.06
N CYS A 128 -3.42 -8.79 -1.29
CA CYS A 128 -4.74 -8.58 -0.72
C CYS A 128 -5.71 -9.65 -1.21
N ARG A 129 -6.60 -10.11 -0.32
CA ARG A 129 -7.65 -11.07 -0.66
C ARG A 129 -8.89 -10.34 -1.14
N ARG A 130 -9.39 -10.66 -2.33
CA ARG A 130 -10.67 -10.14 -2.82
C ARG A 130 -11.83 -10.77 -2.04
N GLU A 131 -12.59 -9.95 -1.32
CA GLU A 131 -13.80 -10.34 -0.57
C GLU A 131 -15.06 -10.26 -1.43
N SER A 132 -15.18 -9.22 -2.26
CA SER A 132 -16.31 -9.07 -3.18
C SER A 132 -15.93 -8.33 -4.46
N PHE A 133 -16.78 -8.48 -5.47
CA PHE A 133 -16.65 -7.85 -6.78
C PHE A 133 -18.02 -7.52 -7.35
N ALA A 134 -18.12 -6.36 -7.99
CA ALA A 134 -19.25 -5.98 -8.82
C ALA A 134 -18.75 -5.13 -10.00
N ARG A 135 -19.50 -5.09 -11.10
CA ARG A 135 -19.25 -4.17 -12.22
C ARG A 135 -20.51 -3.36 -12.47
N TYR A 136 -20.37 -2.04 -12.50
CA TYR A 136 -21.50 -1.10 -12.55
C TYR A 136 -21.62 -0.35 -13.88
N LEU A 137 -20.58 -0.34 -14.70
CA LEU A 137 -20.66 0.13 -16.08
C LEU A 137 -20.91 -1.08 -16.97
N GLN A 138 -21.93 -1.01 -17.82
CA GLN A 138 -22.08 -1.95 -18.92
C GLN A 138 -20.98 -1.64 -19.94
N ALA A 139 -20.42 -2.65 -20.58
CA ALA A 139 -19.74 -2.39 -21.83
C ALA A 139 -20.80 -1.76 -22.72
N ASP A 140 -20.55 -0.58 -23.27
CA ASP A 140 -21.32 -0.13 -24.42
C ASP A 140 -21.10 -1.25 -25.45
N ASP A 141 -22.08 -2.12 -25.62
CA ASP A 141 -22.15 -2.97 -26.79
C ASP A 141 -22.16 -1.98 -27.93
N GLU A 142 -20.99 -1.77 -28.53
CA GLU A 142 -20.83 -0.94 -29.71
C GLU A 142 -21.98 -1.31 -30.64
N GLU A 143 -22.75 -0.29 -30.97
CA GLU A 143 -23.62 -0.20 -32.13
C GLU A 143 -22.75 -0.53 -33.36
N ARG A 144 -22.43 -1.82 -33.54
CA ARG A 144 -21.81 -2.41 -34.72
C ARG A 144 -22.90 -2.66 -35.75
N ASP A 145 -23.63 -1.59 -36.04
CA ASP A 145 -24.53 -1.48 -37.19
C ASP A 145 -24.33 -0.09 -37.80
N LEU A 146 -23.13 0.16 -38.34
CA LEU A 146 -22.91 1.06 -39.49
C LEU A 146 -21.83 0.47 -40.41
#